data_AF-U5Q7C0-F1
#
_entry.id   AF-U5Q7C0-F1
#
_cell.length_a   1.000
_cell.length_b   1.000
_cell.length_c   1.000
_cell.angle_alpha   90.00
_cell.angle_beta   90.00
_cell.angle_gamma   90.00
#
_symmetry.space_group_name_H-M   'P 1'
#
loop_
_entity.id
_entity.type
_entity.pdbx_description
1 polymer ?
#
loop_
_entity_poly.entity_id
_entity_poly.type
_entity_poly.pdbx_seq_one_letter_code
_entity_poly.pdbx_strand_id
1 'polypeptide(L)'
;MYINGTYSSDYKFHPTEAIKSHSSLIFDKIVGDNPDPYEIPSSLTLPWEYIKLIECDGVEIPKEYFSNINNWDLGVAHQITGTFSEYTLIITPELIEQFRQTE
;
A
#
# COMPACT_ATOMS: atom_id res chain seq x y z
N MET A 1 3.52 18.03 -3.14
CA MET A 1 3.99 18.18 -1.75
C MET A 1 4.67 16.88 -1.37
N TYR A 2 5.83 16.93 -0.71
CA TYR A 2 6.51 15.72 -0.23
C TYR A 2 5.90 15.35 1.12
N ILE A 3 5.34 14.16 1.25
CA ILE A 3 4.84 13.63 2.52
C ILE A 3 5.95 12.79 3.13
N ASN A 4 6.37 13.15 4.34
CA ASN A 4 7.30 12.33 5.09
C ASN A 4 6.51 11.25 5.83
N GLY A 5 6.83 9.98 5.61
CA GLY A 5 6.05 8.87 6.17
C GLY A 5 6.90 7.82 6.86
N THR A 6 6.32 7.20 7.89
CA THR A 6 6.84 6.02 8.57
C THR A 6 5.87 4.87 8.38
N TYR A 7 6.40 3.69 8.07
CA TYR A 7 5.64 2.45 7.89
C TYR A 7 6.22 1.35 8.78
N SER A 8 5.35 0.62 9.49
CA SER A 8 5.75 -0.53 10.30
C SER A 8 4.87 -1.75 10.02
N SER A 9 5.51 -2.91 9.86
CA SER A 9 4.86 -4.20 9.59
C SER A 9 5.49 -5.37 10.34
N ASP A 10 4.68 -6.39 10.61
CA ASP A 10 5.13 -7.68 11.16
C ASP A 10 5.85 -8.57 10.13
N TYR A 11 5.70 -8.27 8.83
CA TYR A 11 6.26 -9.08 7.76
C TYR A 11 6.83 -8.17 6.67
N LYS A 12 8.06 -8.46 6.21
CA LYS A 12 8.62 -7.74 5.06
C LYS A 12 8.07 -8.32 3.77
N PHE A 13 7.37 -7.52 2.98
CA PHE A 13 6.71 -8.00 1.75
C PHE A 13 7.69 -8.17 0.55
N HIS A 14 9.02 -8.20 0.78
CA HIS A 14 10.14 -8.20 -0.21
C HIS A 14 10.42 -6.80 -0.86
N PRO A 15 11.62 -6.55 -1.45
CA PRO A 15 12.56 -5.47 -1.09
C PRO A 15 12.35 -4.11 -1.80
N THR A 16 11.12 -3.71 -2.05
CA THR A 16 10.80 -2.36 -2.54
C THR A 16 9.78 -1.66 -1.63
N GLU A 17 9.97 -1.83 -0.32
CA GLU A 17 9.33 -1.04 0.72
C GLU A 17 9.87 0.41 0.66
N ALA A 18 9.46 1.17 -0.35
CA ALA A 18 9.78 2.57 -0.48
C ALA A 18 8.47 3.36 -0.54
N ILE A 19 8.25 4.22 0.46
CA ILE A 19 7.39 5.39 0.26
C ILE A 19 8.09 6.22 -0.81
N LYS A 20 7.71 6.02 -2.07
CA LYS A 20 8.23 6.84 -3.16
C LYS A 20 7.79 8.27 -2.91
N SER A 21 8.64 9.23 -3.29
CA SER A 21 8.23 10.62 -3.49
C SER A 21 6.93 10.59 -4.29
N HIS A 22 5.84 11.15 -3.74
CA HIS A 22 4.41 11.03 -4.14
C HIS A 22 3.50 10.25 -3.20
N SER A 23 3.99 9.83 -2.03
CA SER A 23 3.10 9.48 -0.90
C SER A 23 2.25 8.22 -1.17
N SER A 24 2.83 7.27 -1.89
CA SER A 24 2.20 6.00 -2.21
C SER A 24 2.96 4.87 -1.53
N LEU A 25 2.21 3.99 -0.86
CA LEU A 25 2.70 2.71 -0.35
C LEU A 25 2.39 1.64 -1.39
N ILE A 26 3.42 1.03 -1.96
CA ILE A 26 3.30 0.02 -3.01
C ILE A 26 3.79 -1.31 -2.46
N PHE A 27 3.01 -2.37 -2.64
CA PHE A 27 3.37 -3.75 -2.34
C PHE A 27 3.26 -4.57 -3.61
N ASP A 28 4.23 -5.45 -3.85
CA ASP A 28 4.22 -6.36 -4.99
C ASP A 28 4.41 -7.82 -4.59
N LYS A 29 3.75 -8.75 -5.30
CA LYS A 29 3.99 -10.20 -5.17
C LYS A 29 3.92 -10.89 -6.51
N ILE A 30 4.85 -11.82 -6.75
CA ILE A 30 4.87 -12.66 -7.95
C ILE A 30 3.60 -13.52 -7.99
N VAL A 31 2.91 -13.50 -9.13
CA VAL A 31 1.63 -14.21 -9.34
C VAL A 31 1.60 -15.13 -10.56
N GLY A 32 2.69 -15.23 -11.32
CA GLY A 32 2.82 -16.16 -12.45
C GLY A 32 2.42 -15.54 -13.79
N ASP A 33 2.12 -16.36 -14.80
CA ASP A 33 1.86 -15.89 -16.17
C ASP A 33 0.42 -15.39 -16.34
N ASN A 34 0.28 -14.08 -16.62
CA ASN A 34 -0.97 -13.39 -16.97
C ASN A 34 -2.08 -13.40 -15.88
N PRO A 35 -1.79 -12.88 -14.67
CA PRO A 35 -2.81 -12.68 -13.63
C PRO A 35 -3.90 -11.69 -14.07
N ASP A 36 -5.13 -11.88 -13.58
CA ASP A 36 -6.16 -10.85 -13.67
C ASP A 36 -5.85 -9.75 -12.64
N PRO A 37 -5.73 -8.46 -13.05
CA PRO A 37 -5.45 -7.36 -12.14
C PRO A 37 -6.57 -7.07 -11.13
N TYR A 38 -7.79 -7.56 -11.37
CA TYR A 38 -8.94 -7.35 -10.51
C TYR A 38 -9.26 -8.56 -9.63
N GLU A 39 -8.63 -9.71 -9.88
CA GLU A 39 -8.77 -10.89 -9.01
C GLU A 39 -7.54 -11.04 -8.13
N ILE A 40 -7.72 -10.82 -6.83
CA ILE A 40 -6.69 -11.18 -5.85
C ILE A 40 -6.71 -12.71 -5.69
N PRO A 41 -5.61 -13.41 -6.00
CA PRO A 41 -5.56 -14.85 -5.78
C PRO A 41 -5.86 -15.18 -4.31
N SER A 42 -6.70 -16.18 -4.05
CA SER A 42 -7.08 -16.55 -2.67
C SER A 42 -5.90 -17.03 -1.82
N SER A 43 -4.77 -17.40 -2.44
CA SER A 43 -3.51 -17.75 -1.80
C SER A 43 -2.66 -16.53 -1.37
N LEU A 44 -3.10 -15.32 -1.74
CA LEU A 44 -2.40 -14.07 -1.50
C LEU A 44 -2.98 -13.40 -0.25
N THR A 45 -2.17 -13.31 0.81
CA THR A 45 -2.53 -12.50 1.96
C THR A 45 -2.37 -11.02 1.63
N LEU A 46 -3.37 -10.25 2.02
CA LEU A 46 -3.48 -8.83 1.69
C LEU A 46 -2.45 -8.01 2.47
N PRO A 47 -1.87 -6.95 1.89
CA PRO A 47 -0.79 -6.22 2.52
C PRO A 47 -1.19 -5.61 3.86
N TRP A 48 -2.43 -5.10 3.98
CA TRP A 48 -2.95 -4.50 5.22
C TRP A 48 -3.09 -5.45 6.40
N GLU A 49 -3.11 -6.77 6.19
CA GLU A 49 -3.10 -7.76 7.27
C GLU A 49 -1.79 -7.73 8.07
N TYR A 50 -0.73 -7.19 7.47
CA TYR A 50 0.60 -7.10 8.08
C TYR A 50 0.95 -5.68 8.54
N ILE A 51 0.14 -4.68 8.19
CA ILE A 51 0.41 -3.27 8.50
C ILE A 51 0.03 -3.00 9.96
N LYS A 52 1.01 -2.56 10.75
CA LYS A 52 0.82 -2.20 12.16
C LYS A 52 0.53 -0.72 12.32
N LEU A 53 1.24 0.10 11.57
CA LEU A 53 1.19 1.55 11.65
C LEU A 53 1.57 2.18 10.31
N ILE A 54 0.83 3.21 9.94
CA ILE A 54 1.22 4.17 8.91
C ILE A 54 1.13 5.54 9.56
N GLU A 55 2.24 6.27 9.57
CA GLU A 55 2.29 7.66 10.03
C GLU A 55 2.77 8.53 8.87
N CYS A 56 2.12 9.66 8.62
CA CYS A 56 2.47 10.60 7.57
C CYS A 56 2.41 12.03 8.11
N ASP A 57 3.51 12.78 8.00
CA ASP A 57 3.67 14.14 8.54
C ASP A 57 3.23 14.27 10.01
N GLY A 58 3.58 13.27 10.83
CA GLY A 58 3.23 13.18 12.25
C GLY A 58 1.78 12.80 12.54
N VAL A 59 1.02 12.38 11.53
CA VAL A 59 -0.39 11.97 11.65
C VAL A 59 -0.49 10.47 11.45
N GLU A 60 -1.09 9.78 12.42
CA GLU A 60 -1.39 8.36 12.30
C GLU A 60 -2.57 8.15 11.34
N ILE A 61 -2.37 7.34 10.30
CA ILE A 61 -3.44 6.99 9.37
C ILE A 61 -4.31 5.92 10.03
N PRO A 62 -5.63 6.13 10.13
CA PRO A 62 -6.53 5.20 10.79
C PRO A 62 -6.46 3.79 10.17
N LYS A 63 -6.48 2.76 11.02
CA LYS A 63 -6.53 1.36 10.56
C LYS A 63 -7.68 1.11 9.60
N GLU A 64 -8.84 1.70 9.88
CA GLU A 64 -10.05 1.60 9.05
C GLU A 64 -9.82 2.08 7.61
N TYR A 65 -8.91 3.04 7.41
CA TYR A 65 -8.56 3.53 6.09
C TYR A 65 -7.75 2.49 5.32
N PHE A 66 -6.62 2.03 5.87
CA PHE A 66 -5.75 1.10 5.14
C PHE A 66 -6.22 -0.36 5.16
N SER A 67 -7.16 -0.76 6.03
CA SER A 67 -7.81 -2.08 5.98
C SER A 67 -8.97 -2.15 4.98
N ASN A 68 -9.40 -1.03 4.41
CA ASN A 68 -10.48 -1.00 3.44
C ASN A 68 -9.92 -1.15 2.02
N ILE A 69 -10.22 -2.28 1.38
CA ILE A 69 -9.79 -2.61 0.00
C ILE A 69 -10.13 -1.52 -1.03
N ASN A 70 -11.22 -0.77 -0.84
CA ASN A 70 -11.62 0.27 -1.79
C ASN A 70 -10.67 1.48 -1.81
N ASN A 71 -9.82 1.62 -0.79
CA ASN A 71 -8.79 2.64 -0.74
C ASN A 71 -7.48 2.21 -1.41
N TRP A 72 -7.42 0.96 -1.88
CA TRP A 72 -6.27 0.40 -2.58
C TRP A 72 -6.54 0.35 -4.08
N ASP A 73 -5.54 0.76 -4.85
CA ASP A 73 -5.47 0.49 -6.28
C ASP A 73 -4.81 -0.89 -6.48
N LEU A 74 -5.48 -1.73 -7.29
CA LEU A 74 -5.04 -3.09 -7.60
C LEU A 74 -4.62 -3.12 -9.06
N GLY A 75 -3.39 -3.59 -9.29
CA GLY A 75 -2.80 -3.61 -10.62
C GLY A 75 -1.94 -4.83 -10.87
N VAL A 76 -1.45 -4.91 -12.10
CA VAL A 76 -0.47 -5.91 -12.52
C VAL A 76 0.73 -5.19 -13.08
N ALA A 77 1.89 -5.48 -12.51
CA ALA A 77 3.18 -4.99 -12.99
C ALA A 77 3.89 -6.08 -13.77
N HIS A 78 4.20 -5.81 -15.04
CA HIS A 78 5.05 -6.66 -15.87
C HIS A 78 6.49 -6.17 -15.78
N GLN A 79 7.36 -6.99 -15.21
CA GLN A 79 8.79 -6.72 -15.12
C GLN A 79 9.58 -7.80 -15.88
N ILE A 80 10.85 -7.52 -16.17
CA ILE A 80 11.74 -8.49 -16.84
C ILE A 80 11.82 -9.81 -16.04
N THR A 81 11.66 -9.73 -14.72
CA THR A 81 11.74 -10.83 -13.77
C THR A 81 10.43 -11.60 -13.58
N GLY A 82 9.33 -11.18 -14.20
CA GLY A 82 8.04 -11.86 -14.13
C GLY A 82 6.86 -10.89 -14.06
N THR A 83 5.67 -11.45 -13.78
CA THR A 83 4.45 -10.67 -13.57
C THR A 83 4.04 -10.69 -12.10
N PHE A 84 3.67 -9.52 -11.60
CA PHE A 84 3.41 -9.26 -10.19
C PHE A 84 2.03 -8.64 -10.02
N SER A 85 1.31 -9.02 -8.97
CA SER A 85 0.20 -8.22 -8.47
C SER A 85 0.78 -7.05 -7.70
N GLU A 86 0.30 -5.85 -7.99
CA GLU A 86 0.69 -4.59 -7.36
C GLU A 86 -0.50 -4.05 -6.55
N TYR A 87 -0.24 -3.69 -5.30
CA TYR A 87 -1.21 -3.10 -4.39
C TYR A 87 -0.69 -1.71 -4.00
N THR A 88 -1.43 -0.67 -4.35
CA THR A 88 -1.01 0.71 -4.10
C THR A 88 -2.02 1.41 -3.19
N LEU A 89 -1.56 1.87 -2.03
CA LEU A 89 -2.31 2.78 -1.17
C LEU A 89 -1.78 4.20 -1.38
N ILE A 90 -2.67 5.11 -1.80
CA ILE A 90 -2.33 6.52 -2.04
C ILE A 90 -2.74 7.35 -0.83
N ILE A 91 -1.80 8.04 -0.21
CA ILE A 91 -2.04 8.94 0.92
C ILE A 91 -1.75 10.35 0.44
N THR A 92 -2.77 11.14 0.13
CA THR A 92 -2.57 12.51 -0.35
C THR A 92 -2.44 13.52 0.80
N PRO A 93 -1.85 14.70 0.59
CA PRO A 93 -1.78 15.73 1.62
C PRO A 93 -3.17 16.16 2.13
N GLU A 94 -4.17 16.20 1.25
CA GLU A 94 -5.54 16.55 1.64
C GLU A 94 -6.15 15.52 2.58
N LEU A 95 -5.84 14.24 2.38
CA LEU A 95 -6.27 13.16 3.25
C LEU A 95 -5.63 13.28 4.65
N ILE A 96 -4.35 13.65 4.72
CA ILE A 96 -3.67 13.89 6.00
C ILE A 96 -4.34 15.04 6.76
N GLU A 97 -4.68 16.13 6.06
CA GLU A 97 -5.38 17.27 6.67
C GLU A 97 -6.79 16.91 7.16
N GLN A 98 -7.48 15.99 6.49
CA GLN A 98 -8.75 15.44 6.98
C GLN A 98 -8.54 14.67 8.28
N PHE A 99 -7.53 13.82 8.36
CA PHE A 99 -7.26 13.06 9.59
C PHE A 99 -6.87 13.97 10.77
N ARG A 100 -6.10 15.05 10.54
CA ARG A 100 -5.79 16.06 11.58
C ARG A 100 -7.00 16.75 12.17
N GLN A 101 -8.06 16.94 11.39
CA GLN A 101 -9.28 17.60 11.86
C GLN A 101 -10.18 16.67 12.69
N THR A 102 -9.80 15.39 12.81
CA THR A 102 -10.57 14.37 13.53
C THR A 102 -10.08 14.13 14.96
N GLU A 103 -9.02 14.83 15.39
CA GLU A 103 -8.50 14.86 16.78
C GLU A 103 -9.05 16.03 17.62
#